data_AF-A0A0B7A4A0-F1
#
_entry.id   AF-A0A0B7A4A0-F1
#
_cell.length_a   1.000
_cell.length_b   1.000
_cell.length_c   1.000
_cell.angle_alpha   90.00
_cell.angle_beta   90.00
_cell.angle_gamma   90.00
#
_symmetry.space_group_name_H-M   'P 1'
#
loop_
_entity.id
_entity.type
_entity.pdbx_description
1 polymer ?
#
loop_
_entity_poly.entity_id
_entity_poly.type
_entity_poly.pdbx_seq_one_letter_code
_entity_poly.pdbx_strand_id
1 'polypeptide(L)'
;MASTLLRDKDATWMKYLDSKHHEVPIGALSDETVKSLSSYLDMDMYSLDDDLQADYTGLAAMVGLNFGFVEGLRLLGVTMPAARVIREWQRDHYTREKPTIGNLVRSLLKLKRMDVISDCKHFISKDAEDYLSNQQESLLQPYDRVVRCSSEILTMDDTPAGRLALYDAFICWSECDEDFPFIEEMIKKLENPPFNIRLYVPSRNGLFGVNKYESDVKIMEERCKHVIVVLSPEYSSSEMSVFQASIAIALSAKDPSRHIVPILINDYSEDKILEVLRIRTVWNFSKQPEDSKWRQLAQSVCRFNFLQNI
;
A
#
# COMPACT_ATOMS: atom_id res chain seq x y z
N MET A 1 -32.43 -1.01 -9.24
CA MET A 1 -32.53 0.01 -10.31
C MET A 1 -32.71 1.37 -9.67
N ALA A 2 -31.77 2.29 -9.93
CA ALA A 2 -31.79 3.74 -9.66
C ALA A 2 -32.03 4.17 -8.18
N SER A 3 -31.25 5.02 -7.53
CA SER A 3 -30.33 6.05 -8.00
C SER A 3 -29.53 6.56 -6.81
N THR A 4 -28.20 6.51 -6.84
CA THR A 4 -27.37 7.63 -6.38
C THR A 4 -26.06 7.65 -7.17
N LEU A 5 -26.18 7.58 -8.50
CA LEU A 5 -25.26 8.35 -9.33
C LEU A 5 -25.64 9.81 -9.06
N LEU A 6 -25.00 10.41 -8.06
CA LEU A 6 -24.85 11.85 -8.02
C LEU A 6 -24.23 12.22 -9.35
N ARG A 7 -25.07 12.66 -10.27
CA ARG A 7 -24.67 13.25 -11.54
C ARG A 7 -23.69 14.35 -11.19
N ASP A 8 -22.44 14.07 -11.46
CA ASP A 8 -21.31 14.96 -11.28
C ASP A 8 -21.60 16.20 -12.14
N LYS A 9 -22.10 17.27 -11.51
CA LYS A 9 -22.23 18.56 -12.19
C LYS A 9 -20.85 19.18 -12.49
N ASP A 10 -19.77 18.55 -12.03
CA ASP A 10 -18.38 18.95 -12.20
C ASP A 10 -17.58 17.97 -13.07
N ALA A 11 -18.17 17.39 -14.13
CA ALA A 11 -17.41 16.68 -15.17
C ALA A 11 -16.44 17.59 -15.97
N THR A 12 -16.29 18.85 -15.58
CA THR A 12 -15.41 19.85 -16.19
C THR A 12 -13.93 19.51 -16.04
N TRP A 13 -13.52 18.72 -15.03
CA TRP A 13 -12.12 18.32 -14.88
C TRP A 13 -11.68 17.31 -15.96
N MET A 14 -12.60 16.52 -16.49
CA MET A 14 -12.33 15.48 -17.50
C MET A 14 -11.79 16.04 -18.82
N LYS A 15 -11.95 17.35 -19.08
CA LYS A 15 -11.36 17.99 -20.28
C LYS A 15 -9.86 18.25 -20.15
N TYR A 16 -9.31 18.20 -18.92
CA TYR A 16 -7.90 18.49 -18.65
C TYR A 16 -7.03 17.24 -18.67
N LEU A 17 -7.62 16.05 -18.57
CA LEU A 17 -6.93 14.78 -18.49
C LEU A 17 -7.62 13.73 -19.38
N ASP A 18 -6.84 12.99 -20.17
CA ASP A 18 -7.34 11.90 -21.01
C ASP A 18 -8.03 10.82 -20.15
N SER A 19 -9.14 10.26 -20.61
CA SER A 19 -9.96 9.29 -19.88
C SER A 19 -9.18 8.04 -19.47
N LYS A 20 -8.21 7.62 -20.28
CA LYS A 20 -7.31 6.50 -19.94
C LYS A 20 -6.45 6.76 -18.70
N HIS A 21 -6.20 8.03 -18.34
CA HIS A 21 -5.36 8.39 -17.19
C HIS A 21 -6.15 8.60 -15.89
N HIS A 22 -7.49 8.56 -15.92
CA HIS A 22 -8.33 8.92 -14.77
C HIS A 22 -8.11 8.02 -13.55
N GLU A 23 -7.98 6.71 -13.80
CA GLU A 23 -7.83 5.68 -12.75
C GLU A 23 -6.36 5.31 -12.48
N VAL A 24 -5.40 5.94 -13.15
CA VAL A 24 -3.98 5.71 -12.88
C VAL A 24 -3.66 6.19 -11.46
N PRO A 25 -3.00 5.39 -10.61
CA PRO A 25 -2.70 5.79 -9.25
C PRO A 25 -1.71 6.96 -9.21
N ILE A 26 -1.82 7.83 -8.21
CA ILE A 26 -0.87 8.94 -7.98
C ILE A 26 0.54 8.40 -7.71
N GLY A 27 0.66 7.15 -7.27
CA GLY A 27 1.94 6.46 -7.16
C GLY A 27 2.69 6.28 -8.48
N ALA A 28 2.04 6.47 -9.63
CA ALA A 28 2.68 6.50 -10.94
C ALA A 28 3.51 7.77 -11.18
N LEU A 29 3.25 8.85 -10.43
CA LEU A 29 3.94 10.12 -10.63
C LEU A 29 5.42 10.01 -10.22
N SER A 30 6.29 10.39 -11.13
CA SER A 30 7.74 10.43 -10.93
C SER A 30 8.15 11.54 -9.97
N ASP A 31 9.37 11.43 -9.42
CA ASP A 31 9.95 12.47 -8.57
C ASP A 31 10.05 13.83 -9.29
N GLU A 32 10.23 13.83 -10.61
CA GLU A 32 10.24 15.06 -11.42
C GLU A 32 8.87 15.72 -11.43
N THR A 33 7.82 14.95 -11.68
CA THR A 33 6.43 15.44 -11.67
C THR A 33 6.01 15.92 -10.29
N VAL A 34 6.36 15.18 -9.24
CA VAL A 34 6.08 15.60 -7.85
C VAL A 34 6.81 16.89 -7.51
N LYS A 35 8.07 17.06 -7.92
CA LYS A 35 8.82 18.31 -7.72
C LYS A 35 8.18 19.48 -8.45
N SER A 36 7.79 19.28 -9.71
CA SER A 36 7.10 20.28 -10.50
C SER A 36 5.79 20.71 -9.82
N LEU A 37 4.92 19.77 -9.48
CA LEU A 37 3.68 20.05 -8.73
C LEU A 37 3.94 20.83 -7.44
N SER A 38 4.96 20.43 -6.69
CA SER A 38 5.31 21.05 -5.42
C SER A 38 5.77 22.50 -5.57
N SER A 39 6.57 22.79 -6.61
CA SER A 39 7.05 24.15 -6.88
C SER A 39 5.91 25.16 -7.06
N TYR A 40 4.73 24.71 -7.49
CA TYR A 40 3.54 25.53 -7.61
C TYR A 40 2.65 25.53 -6.37
N LEU A 41 2.53 24.40 -5.67
CA LEU A 41 1.65 24.22 -4.51
C LEU A 41 2.27 24.69 -3.19
N ASP A 42 3.60 24.84 -3.15
CA ASP A 42 4.33 25.37 -2.00
C ASP A 42 4.36 26.91 -1.97
N MET A 43 3.87 27.57 -3.02
CA MET A 43 3.69 29.02 -3.01
C MET A 43 2.45 29.37 -2.18
N ASP A 44 2.63 30.17 -1.14
CA ASP A 44 1.54 30.71 -0.32
C ASP A 44 0.54 31.47 -1.23
N MET A 45 -0.72 31.02 -1.21
CA MET A 45 -1.79 31.60 -2.02
C MET A 45 -2.97 32.01 -1.14
N TYR A 46 -3.90 32.75 -1.73
CA TYR A 46 -5.07 33.29 -1.04
C TYR A 46 -6.04 32.18 -0.59
N SER A 47 -6.78 32.48 0.49
CA SER A 47 -7.88 31.66 0.96
C SER A 47 -9.04 31.69 -0.04
N LEU A 48 -9.65 30.52 -0.28
CA LEU A 48 -10.87 30.37 -1.07
C LEU A 48 -12.11 30.53 -0.17
N ASP A 49 -13.29 30.55 -0.81
CA ASP A 49 -14.59 30.85 -0.21
C ASP A 49 -15.04 29.83 0.87
N ASP A 50 -14.36 28.67 0.99
CA ASP A 50 -14.68 27.55 1.89
C ASP A 50 -13.55 27.26 2.92
N ASP A 51 -12.76 28.26 3.34
CA ASP A 51 -11.57 28.13 4.22
C ASP A 51 -10.43 27.23 3.65
N LEU A 52 -10.58 26.74 2.43
CA LEU A 52 -9.55 26.01 1.68
C LEU A 52 -8.49 26.98 1.15
N GLN A 53 -7.21 26.70 1.42
CA GLN A 53 -6.11 27.43 0.81
C GLN A 53 -5.80 26.90 -0.58
N ALA A 54 -5.44 27.75 -1.53
CA ALA A 54 -5.08 27.32 -2.90
C ALA A 54 -3.64 26.75 -3.00
N ASP A 55 -3.23 25.97 -2.00
CA ASP A 55 -1.87 25.46 -1.78
C ASP A 55 -1.89 23.98 -1.34
N TYR A 56 -0.74 23.49 -0.86
CA TYR A 56 -0.61 22.12 -0.34
C TYR A 56 -1.49 21.80 0.88
N THR A 57 -1.83 22.80 1.70
CA THR A 57 -2.68 22.61 2.89
C THR A 57 -4.12 22.36 2.46
N GLY A 58 -4.59 23.09 1.44
CA GLY A 58 -5.89 22.83 0.84
C GLY A 58 -5.96 21.48 0.15
N LEU A 59 -4.90 21.08 -0.56
CA LEU A 59 -4.81 19.73 -1.13
C LEU A 59 -4.90 18.65 -0.04
N ALA A 60 -4.15 18.81 1.05
CA ALA A 60 -4.17 17.87 2.17
C ALA A 60 -5.56 17.77 2.82
N ALA A 61 -6.25 18.90 3.01
CA ALA A 61 -7.61 18.92 3.52
C ALA A 61 -8.61 18.24 2.58
N MET A 62 -8.48 18.46 1.27
CA MET A 62 -9.32 17.84 0.24
C MET A 62 -9.23 16.32 0.25
N VAL A 63 -8.02 15.78 0.42
CA VAL A 63 -7.78 14.33 0.43
C VAL A 63 -7.99 13.73 1.83
N GLY A 64 -8.23 14.54 2.85
CA GLY A 64 -8.53 14.08 4.21
C GLY A 64 -7.31 13.69 5.04
N LEU A 65 -6.14 14.25 4.75
CA LEU A 65 -4.94 14.05 5.57
C LEU A 65 -5.08 14.75 6.94
N ASN A 66 -4.44 14.17 7.95
CA ASN A 66 -4.55 14.63 9.33
C ASN A 66 -4.04 16.08 9.50
N PHE A 67 -4.82 16.93 10.18
CA PHE A 67 -4.45 18.32 10.45
C PHE A 67 -3.10 18.46 11.17
N GLY A 68 -2.81 17.60 12.15
CA GLY A 68 -1.55 17.60 12.88
C GLY A 68 -0.34 17.25 12.01
N PHE A 69 -0.52 16.40 10.98
CA PHE A 69 0.53 16.14 9.99
C PHE A 69 0.85 17.41 9.18
N VAL A 70 -0.18 18.06 8.63
CA VAL A 70 -0.02 19.28 7.82
C VAL A 70 0.57 20.43 8.64
N GLU A 71 0.06 20.63 9.84
CA GLU A 71 0.56 21.66 10.76
C GLU A 71 2.01 21.38 11.19
N GLY A 72 2.37 20.10 11.36
CA GLY A 72 3.76 19.69 11.60
C GLY A 72 4.71 20.08 10.47
N LEU A 73 4.30 19.91 9.20
CA LEU A 73 5.11 20.33 8.05
C LEU A 73 5.37 21.85 8.07
N ARG A 74 4.34 22.63 8.42
CA ARG A 74 4.40 24.09 8.52
C ARG A 74 5.30 24.56 9.65
N LEU A 75 5.08 24.06 10.87
CA LEU A 75 5.83 24.46 12.06
C LEU A 75 7.30 24.07 12.00
N LEU A 76 7.62 22.94 11.36
CA LEU A 76 9.00 22.47 11.20
C LEU A 76 9.72 23.10 10.01
N GLY A 77 9.04 23.92 9.20
CA GLY A 77 9.65 24.56 8.02
C GLY A 77 10.20 23.55 7.02
N VAL A 78 9.47 22.47 6.78
CA VAL A 78 9.92 21.37 5.90
C VAL A 78 10.11 21.88 4.47
N THR A 79 11.22 21.49 3.83
CA THR A 79 11.44 21.75 2.40
C THR A 79 10.48 20.92 1.55
N MET A 80 9.78 21.57 0.62
CA MET A 80 8.80 20.95 -0.29
C MET A 80 7.63 20.25 0.43
N PRO A 81 6.81 20.97 1.22
CA PRO A 81 5.72 20.37 1.96
C PRO A 81 4.65 19.73 1.07
N ALA A 82 4.37 20.27 -0.13
CA ALA A 82 3.49 19.65 -1.12
C ALA A 82 3.97 18.26 -1.54
N ALA A 83 5.28 18.07 -1.73
CA ALA A 83 5.83 16.76 -2.06
C ALA A 83 5.56 15.75 -0.94
N ARG A 84 5.61 16.19 0.33
CA ARG A 84 5.27 15.35 1.48
C ARG A 84 3.79 15.00 1.51
N VAL A 85 2.91 15.97 1.25
CA VAL A 85 1.47 15.73 1.14
C VAL A 85 1.14 14.74 0.03
N ILE A 86 1.71 14.91 -1.16
CA ILE A 86 1.48 14.01 -2.31
C ILE A 86 2.00 12.60 -1.99
N ARG A 87 3.18 12.48 -1.39
CA ARG A 87 3.75 11.17 -1.00
C ARG A 87 2.98 10.50 0.14
N GLU A 88 2.42 11.27 1.06
CA GLU A 88 1.57 10.72 2.11
C GLU A 88 0.25 10.23 1.53
N TRP A 89 -0.34 10.98 0.60
CA TRP A 89 -1.53 10.54 -0.14
C TRP A 89 -1.26 9.30 -1.00
N GLN A 90 -0.04 9.12 -1.53
CA GLN A 90 0.33 7.87 -2.19
C GLN A 90 0.29 6.69 -1.23
N ARG A 91 0.65 6.87 0.05
CA ARG A 91 0.83 5.80 1.04
C ARG A 91 -0.45 5.44 1.79
N ASP A 92 -1.34 6.41 2.00
CA ASP A 92 -2.51 6.26 2.87
C ASP A 92 -3.76 5.87 2.08
N HIS A 93 -4.27 4.65 2.33
CA HIS A 93 -5.50 4.14 1.71
C HIS A 93 -6.77 4.68 2.40
N TYR A 94 -6.65 5.43 3.50
CA TYR A 94 -7.76 5.99 4.28
C TYR A 94 -8.09 7.45 3.90
N THR A 95 -7.51 7.97 2.83
CA THR A 95 -7.84 9.29 2.31
C THR A 95 -9.28 9.35 1.80
N ARG A 96 -9.95 10.48 2.02
CA ARG A 96 -11.34 10.72 1.60
C ARG A 96 -11.54 10.54 0.09
N GLU A 97 -10.49 10.86 -0.69
CA GLU A 97 -10.46 10.72 -2.13
C GLU A 97 -9.44 9.64 -2.51
N LYS A 98 -9.82 8.73 -3.41
CA LYS A 98 -8.90 7.69 -3.90
C LYS A 98 -7.64 8.33 -4.50
N PRO A 99 -6.43 7.77 -4.27
CA PRO A 99 -5.18 8.34 -4.77
C PRO A 99 -4.99 8.06 -6.27
N THR A 100 -5.80 8.68 -7.13
CA THR A 100 -5.70 8.60 -8.59
C THR A 100 -5.34 9.95 -9.22
N ILE A 101 -4.70 9.92 -10.39
CA ILE A 101 -4.37 11.14 -11.14
C ILE A 101 -5.63 11.93 -11.49
N GLY A 102 -6.75 11.25 -11.78
CA GLY A 102 -8.04 11.91 -11.97
C GLY A 102 -8.47 12.72 -10.75
N ASN A 103 -8.37 12.13 -9.55
CA ASN A 103 -8.71 12.82 -8.31
C ASN A 103 -7.72 13.93 -7.94
N LEU A 104 -6.44 13.80 -8.30
CA LEU A 104 -5.48 14.89 -8.17
C LEU A 104 -5.90 16.09 -9.04
N VAL A 105 -6.18 15.87 -10.33
CA VAL A 105 -6.62 16.93 -11.25
C VAL A 105 -7.94 17.55 -10.79
N ARG A 106 -8.87 16.73 -10.30
CA ARG A 106 -10.14 17.19 -9.71
C ARG A 106 -9.90 18.09 -8.50
N SER A 107 -9.01 17.70 -7.59
CA SER A 107 -8.65 18.50 -6.41
C SER A 107 -8.00 19.82 -6.81
N LEU A 108 -7.05 19.81 -7.75
CA LEU A 108 -6.41 21.04 -8.26
C LEU A 108 -7.43 22.00 -8.91
N LEU A 109 -8.43 21.48 -9.64
CA LEU A 109 -9.51 22.30 -10.20
C LEU A 109 -10.35 22.95 -9.11
N LYS A 110 -10.71 22.20 -8.05
CA LYS A 110 -11.46 22.74 -6.91
C LYS A 110 -10.67 23.82 -6.15
N LEU A 111 -9.35 23.66 -6.07
CA LEU A 111 -8.44 24.68 -5.53
C LEU A 111 -8.22 25.87 -6.48
N LYS A 112 -8.92 25.91 -7.62
CA LYS A 112 -8.77 26.92 -8.69
C LYS A 112 -7.35 27.00 -9.25
N ARG A 113 -6.55 25.92 -9.14
CA ARG A 113 -5.14 25.81 -9.58
C ARG A 113 -5.02 25.29 -11.00
N MET A 114 -5.62 26.02 -11.95
CA MET A 114 -5.59 25.66 -13.37
C MET A 114 -4.22 25.81 -14.00
N ASP A 115 -3.43 26.74 -13.48
CA ASP A 115 -2.01 26.95 -13.78
C ASP A 115 -1.21 25.66 -13.56
N VAL A 116 -1.38 25.04 -12.40
CA VAL A 116 -0.67 23.80 -12.05
C VAL A 116 -1.04 22.68 -12.99
N ILE A 117 -2.34 22.57 -13.31
CA ILE A 117 -2.83 21.55 -14.24
C ILE A 117 -2.24 21.77 -15.64
N SER A 118 -2.22 23.00 -16.16
CA SER A 118 -1.66 23.27 -17.49
C SER A 118 -0.16 23.02 -17.56
N ASP A 119 0.57 23.47 -16.55
CA ASP A 119 2.03 23.50 -16.57
C ASP A 119 2.60 22.11 -16.28
N CYS A 120 1.93 21.33 -15.42
CA CYS A 120 2.33 19.95 -15.12
C CYS A 120 1.70 18.91 -16.05
N LYS A 121 0.80 19.29 -16.98
CA LYS A 121 0.04 18.34 -17.82
C LYS A 121 0.90 17.33 -18.53
N HIS A 122 2.00 17.78 -19.14
CA HIS A 122 2.88 16.94 -19.94
C HIS A 122 3.62 15.92 -19.08
N PHE A 123 4.12 16.32 -17.92
CA PHE A 123 4.74 15.44 -16.93
C PHE A 123 3.75 14.37 -16.44
N ILE A 124 2.55 14.80 -16.01
CA ILE A 124 1.49 13.90 -15.54
C ILE A 124 1.07 12.90 -16.63
N SER A 125 0.89 13.38 -17.86
CA SER A 125 0.44 12.52 -18.97
C SER A 125 1.52 11.51 -19.37
N LYS A 126 2.79 11.92 -19.39
CA LYS A 126 3.92 11.04 -19.66
C LYS A 126 4.00 9.92 -18.62
N ASP A 127 3.99 10.27 -17.33
CA ASP A 127 4.06 9.29 -16.25
C ASP A 127 2.88 8.31 -16.28
N ALA A 128 1.67 8.80 -16.62
CA ALA A 128 0.49 7.96 -16.78
C ALA A 128 0.60 7.01 -17.99
N GLU A 129 1.15 7.46 -19.10
CA GLU A 129 1.40 6.64 -20.29
C GLU A 129 2.47 5.59 -20.04
N ASP A 130 3.56 5.95 -19.37
CA ASP A 130 4.63 5.03 -18.98
C ASP A 130 4.06 3.94 -18.04
N TYR A 131 3.24 4.31 -17.07
CA TYR A 131 2.55 3.37 -16.18
C TYR A 131 1.65 2.38 -16.95
N LEU A 132 0.79 2.90 -17.85
CA LEU A 132 -0.14 2.05 -18.60
C LEU A 132 0.59 1.14 -19.60
N SER A 133 1.65 1.63 -20.23
CA SER A 133 2.47 0.85 -21.16
C SER A 133 3.18 -0.29 -20.44
N ASN A 134 3.76 -0.02 -19.27
CA ASN A 134 4.38 -1.05 -18.43
C ASN A 134 3.35 -2.10 -17.94
N GLN A 135 2.12 -1.69 -17.63
CA GLN A 135 1.06 -2.63 -17.30
C GLN A 135 0.66 -3.51 -18.50
N GLN A 136 0.52 -2.94 -19.70
CA GLN A 136 0.19 -3.71 -20.90
C GLN A 136 1.33 -4.67 -21.31
N GLU A 137 2.59 -4.24 -21.23
CA GLU A 137 3.74 -5.10 -21.47
C GLU A 137 3.82 -6.24 -20.45
N SER A 138 3.47 -5.99 -19.18
CA SER A 138 3.39 -7.03 -18.15
C SER A 138 2.27 -8.06 -18.40
N LEU A 139 1.21 -7.70 -19.12
CA LEU A 139 0.08 -8.61 -19.42
C LEU A 139 0.31 -9.47 -20.67
N LEU A 140 1.25 -9.08 -21.55
CA LEU A 140 1.46 -9.71 -22.86
C LEU A 140 2.70 -10.62 -22.94
N GLN A 141 3.50 -10.75 -21.88
CA GLN A 141 4.72 -11.57 -21.91
C GLN A 141 4.50 -13.00 -21.38
N PRO A 142 4.98 -14.05 -22.10
CA PRO A 142 5.09 -15.40 -21.54
C PRO A 142 6.10 -15.40 -20.38
N TYR A 143 5.85 -16.27 -19.39
CA TYR A 143 6.48 -16.40 -18.07
C TYR A 143 8.01 -16.54 -17.98
N ASP A 144 8.74 -16.31 -19.07
CA ASP A 144 10.19 -16.42 -19.17
C ASP A 144 10.77 -15.16 -19.83
N ARG A 145 10.90 -14.08 -19.05
CA ARG A 145 12.08 -13.20 -19.04
C ARG A 145 11.94 -12.09 -18.01
N VAL A 146 12.81 -12.17 -17.02
CA VAL A 146 13.23 -11.13 -16.09
C VAL A 146 13.36 -9.79 -16.84
N VAL A 147 12.43 -8.87 -16.60
CA VAL A 147 12.65 -7.46 -16.89
C VAL A 147 13.80 -7.03 -15.97
N ARG A 148 14.98 -6.87 -16.59
CA ARG A 148 16.14 -6.22 -15.98
C ARG A 148 15.85 -4.73 -15.85
N CYS A 149 14.98 -4.35 -14.92
CA CYS A 149 15.22 -3.12 -14.19
C CYS A 149 16.47 -3.38 -13.34
N SER A 150 17.37 -2.41 -13.28
CA SER A 150 18.59 -2.46 -12.48
C SER A 150 18.31 -2.41 -10.96
N SER A 151 17.24 -3.04 -10.47
CA SER A 151 16.51 -2.62 -9.28
C SER A 151 16.49 -3.70 -8.20
N GLU A 152 17.51 -3.70 -7.34
CA GLU A 152 17.43 -4.42 -6.08
C GLU A 152 16.33 -3.88 -5.15
N ILE A 153 15.81 -2.67 -5.46
CA ILE A 153 14.72 -1.98 -4.76
C ILE A 153 13.38 -2.62 -5.13
N LEU A 154 12.74 -3.27 -4.15
CA LEU A 154 11.45 -3.95 -4.24
C LEU A 154 10.40 -3.36 -3.28
N THR A 155 10.83 -2.64 -2.24
CA THR A 155 9.93 -2.10 -1.20
C THR A 155 10.19 -0.63 -0.93
N MET A 156 9.21 0.04 -0.31
CA MET A 156 9.34 1.43 0.15
C MET A 156 10.41 1.64 1.24
N ASP A 157 10.86 0.56 1.88
CA ASP A 157 11.88 0.59 2.94
C ASP A 157 13.31 0.44 2.40
N ASP A 158 13.44 0.14 1.09
CA ASP A 158 14.74 0.05 0.44
C ASP A 158 15.37 1.45 0.28
N THR A 159 16.68 1.52 0.54
CA THR A 159 17.39 2.80 0.44
C THR A 159 18.05 2.97 -0.93
N PRO A 160 18.12 4.20 -1.46
CA PRO A 160 18.87 4.49 -2.69
C PRO A 160 20.37 4.17 -2.58
N ALA A 161 20.89 4.02 -1.36
CA ALA A 161 22.27 3.64 -1.07
C ALA A 161 22.53 2.12 -1.16
N GLY A 162 21.54 1.32 -1.59
CA GLY A 162 21.68 -0.13 -1.80
C GLY A 162 21.50 -0.98 -0.54
N ARG A 163 21.05 -0.41 0.58
CA ARG A 163 20.62 -1.21 1.73
C ARG A 163 19.18 -1.67 1.48
N LEU A 164 19.04 -2.98 1.38
CA LEU A 164 17.79 -3.63 1.06
C LEU A 164 17.10 -4.14 2.33
N ALA A 165 15.79 -3.93 2.44
CA ALA A 165 14.99 -4.34 3.57
C ALA A 165 14.82 -5.86 3.61
N LEU A 166 14.96 -6.42 4.82
CA LEU A 166 14.65 -7.81 5.12
C LEU A 166 13.54 -7.82 6.16
N TYR A 167 12.65 -8.79 6.04
CA TYR A 167 11.47 -8.95 6.89
C TYR A 167 11.46 -10.36 7.48
N ASP A 168 10.97 -10.47 8.71
CA ASP A 168 10.86 -11.73 9.40
C ASP A 168 9.64 -12.52 8.87
N ALA A 169 8.56 -11.81 8.56
CA ALA A 169 7.34 -12.38 8.02
C ALA A 169 6.67 -11.50 6.95
N PHE A 170 6.10 -12.15 5.94
CA PHE A 170 5.15 -11.57 4.99
C PHE A 170 3.72 -11.76 5.51
N ILE A 171 2.89 -10.72 5.45
CA ILE A 171 1.48 -10.79 5.82
C ILE A 171 0.62 -10.98 4.57
N CYS A 172 0.02 -12.16 4.45
CA CYS A 172 -0.98 -12.49 3.43
C CYS A 172 -2.37 -12.32 4.05
N TRP A 173 -3.11 -11.30 3.65
CA TRP A 173 -4.43 -10.96 4.19
C TRP A 173 -5.33 -10.40 3.09
N SER A 174 -6.65 -10.46 3.28
CA SER A 174 -7.60 -9.79 2.38
C SER A 174 -7.63 -8.31 2.66
N GLU A 175 -7.14 -7.48 1.73
CA GLU A 175 -7.12 -6.01 1.83
C GLU A 175 -8.55 -5.41 1.83
N CYS A 176 -9.32 -5.65 2.89
CA CYS A 176 -10.68 -5.15 3.13
C CYS A 176 -10.78 -4.42 4.48
N ASP A 177 -11.83 -3.61 4.61
CA ASP A 177 -12.03 -2.76 5.78
C ASP A 177 -12.29 -3.58 7.06
N GLU A 178 -12.88 -4.77 6.94
CA GLU A 178 -13.22 -5.64 8.06
C GLU A 178 -11.99 -6.27 8.72
N ASP A 179 -10.98 -6.64 7.93
CA ASP A 179 -9.76 -7.29 8.41
C ASP A 179 -8.71 -6.26 8.86
N PHE A 180 -8.78 -5.04 8.35
CA PHE A 180 -7.77 -4.01 8.60
C PHE A 180 -7.53 -3.70 10.10
N PRO A 181 -8.55 -3.53 10.97
CA PRO A 181 -8.32 -3.28 12.40
C PRO A 181 -7.46 -4.35 13.06
N PHE A 182 -7.62 -5.61 12.65
CA PHE A 182 -6.81 -6.71 13.15
C PHE A 182 -5.37 -6.64 12.65
N ILE A 183 -5.16 -6.30 11.37
CA ILE A 183 -3.81 -6.12 10.79
C ILE A 183 -3.08 -4.95 11.45
N GLU A 184 -3.77 -3.84 11.70
CA GLU A 184 -3.22 -2.68 12.40
C GLU A 184 -2.79 -3.06 13.83
N GLU A 185 -3.63 -3.80 14.56
CA GLU A 185 -3.27 -4.29 15.89
C GLU A 185 -2.05 -5.24 15.83
N MET A 186 -2.01 -6.14 14.85
CA MET A 186 -0.89 -7.07 14.65
C MET A 186 0.42 -6.33 14.41
N ILE A 187 0.43 -5.34 13.51
CA ILE A 187 1.59 -4.49 13.25
C ILE A 187 2.03 -3.82 14.55
N LYS A 188 1.09 -3.16 15.24
CA LYS A 188 1.37 -2.45 16.50
C LYS A 188 1.95 -3.36 17.57
N LYS A 189 1.45 -4.60 17.70
CA LYS A 189 1.91 -5.54 18.72
C LYS A 189 3.25 -6.17 18.36
N LEU A 190 3.42 -6.64 17.13
CA LEU A 190 4.58 -7.45 16.73
C LEU A 190 5.81 -6.61 16.37
N GLU A 191 5.65 -5.42 15.78
CA GLU A 191 6.79 -4.59 15.39
C GLU A 191 7.40 -3.80 16.57
N ASN A 192 6.66 -3.64 17.66
CA ASN A 192 7.11 -2.94 18.86
C ASN A 192 7.72 -3.89 19.91
N PRO A 193 8.44 -3.34 20.91
CA PRO A 193 8.88 -4.12 22.05
C PRO A 193 7.70 -4.83 22.75
N PRO A 194 7.86 -6.10 23.17
CA PRO A 194 9.13 -6.83 23.27
C PRO A 194 9.53 -7.65 22.03
N PHE A 195 8.70 -7.72 20.98
CA PHE A 195 8.91 -8.68 19.89
C PHE A 195 9.83 -8.17 18.79
N ASN A 196 9.71 -6.89 18.40
CA ASN A 196 10.54 -6.22 17.39
C ASN A 196 10.65 -7.00 16.05
N ILE A 197 9.56 -7.65 15.64
CA ILE A 197 9.47 -8.44 14.41
C ILE A 197 9.27 -7.47 13.24
N ARG A 198 9.97 -7.65 12.14
CA ARG A 198 9.75 -6.86 10.92
C ARG A 198 8.73 -7.53 10.02
N LEU A 199 7.59 -6.87 9.82
CA LEU A 199 6.54 -7.39 8.95
C LEU A 199 6.58 -6.71 7.58
N TYR A 200 6.43 -7.48 6.51
CA TYR A 200 6.08 -6.95 5.20
C TYR A 200 4.56 -7.02 5.02
N VAL A 201 3.94 -5.87 4.82
CA VAL A 201 2.51 -5.75 4.55
C VAL A 201 2.34 -5.14 3.16
N PRO A 202 1.78 -5.86 2.17
CA PRO A 202 1.75 -5.41 0.77
C PRO A 202 1.16 -4.01 0.58
N SER A 203 0.04 -3.71 1.24
CA SER A 203 -0.62 -2.40 1.20
C SER A 203 0.23 -1.24 1.76
N ARG A 204 1.19 -1.53 2.65
CA ARG A 204 2.04 -0.53 3.33
C ARG A 204 3.43 -0.41 2.72
N ASN A 205 4.07 -1.54 2.45
CA ASN A 205 5.49 -1.62 2.10
C ASN A 205 5.72 -1.78 0.59
N GLY A 206 4.71 -2.17 -0.18
CA GLY A 206 4.82 -2.39 -1.62
C GLY A 206 5.10 -1.10 -2.38
N LEU A 207 5.90 -1.20 -3.44
CA LEU A 207 6.10 -0.10 -4.38
C LEU A 207 4.84 0.11 -5.24
N PHE A 208 4.55 1.35 -5.59
CA PHE A 208 3.52 1.66 -6.58
C PHE A 208 4.09 1.51 -7.99
N GLY A 209 3.24 1.16 -8.95
CA GLY A 209 3.65 1.02 -10.36
C GLY A 209 4.45 -0.23 -10.70
N VAL A 210 4.72 -1.10 -9.71
CA VAL A 210 5.27 -2.44 -9.96
C VAL A 210 4.15 -3.48 -10.00
N ASN A 211 4.39 -4.58 -10.72
CA ASN A 211 3.44 -5.69 -10.73
C ASN A 211 3.40 -6.34 -9.33
N LYS A 212 2.29 -6.17 -8.62
CA LYS A 212 2.08 -6.71 -7.26
C LYS A 212 2.34 -8.22 -7.16
N TYR A 213 1.93 -9.00 -8.15
CA TYR A 213 2.13 -10.45 -8.16
C TYR A 213 3.62 -10.78 -8.22
N GLU A 214 4.36 -10.15 -9.13
CA GLU A 214 5.79 -10.39 -9.30
C GLU A 214 6.61 -9.87 -8.10
N SER A 215 6.28 -8.68 -7.60
CA SER A 215 6.96 -8.09 -6.44
C SER A 215 6.75 -8.94 -5.20
N ASP A 216 5.52 -9.38 -4.94
CA ASP A 216 5.23 -10.20 -3.77
C ASP A 216 5.94 -11.55 -3.86
N VAL A 217 5.96 -12.19 -5.03
CA VAL A 217 6.74 -13.43 -5.23
C VAL A 217 8.21 -13.21 -4.91
N LYS A 218 8.84 -12.15 -5.45
CA LYS A 218 10.25 -11.84 -5.20
C LYS A 218 10.52 -11.52 -3.72
N ILE A 219 9.66 -10.76 -3.07
CA ILE A 219 9.80 -10.41 -1.65
C ILE A 219 9.65 -11.66 -0.79
N MET A 220 8.64 -12.49 -1.06
CA MET A 220 8.43 -13.76 -0.38
C MET A 220 9.60 -14.72 -0.59
N GLU A 221 10.20 -14.76 -1.78
CA GLU A 221 11.32 -15.64 -2.11
C GLU A 221 12.65 -15.12 -1.54
N GLU A 222 12.96 -13.83 -1.65
CA GLU A 222 14.30 -13.31 -1.37
C GLU A 222 14.42 -12.62 0.00
N ARG A 223 13.30 -12.10 0.55
CA ARG A 223 13.32 -11.13 1.67
C ARG A 223 12.57 -11.57 2.92
N CYS A 224 11.76 -12.62 2.83
CA CYS A 224 10.93 -13.13 3.91
C CYS A 224 11.19 -14.63 4.14
N LYS A 225 11.30 -15.03 5.41
CA LYS A 225 11.41 -16.46 5.79
C LYS A 225 10.07 -17.08 6.16
N HIS A 226 9.17 -16.27 6.72
CA HIS A 226 7.88 -16.74 7.19
C HIS A 226 6.76 -16.04 6.44
N VAL A 227 5.61 -16.71 6.34
CA VAL A 227 4.40 -16.12 5.77
C VAL A 227 3.27 -16.34 6.76
N ILE A 228 2.68 -15.27 7.26
CA ILE A 228 1.48 -15.32 8.09
C ILE A 228 0.29 -15.19 7.15
N VAL A 229 -0.58 -16.20 7.15
CA VAL A 229 -1.80 -16.21 6.31
C VAL A 229 -2.98 -15.94 7.22
N VAL A 230 -3.61 -14.78 7.04
CA VAL A 230 -4.77 -14.34 7.82
C VAL A 230 -6.04 -14.86 7.15
N LEU A 231 -6.69 -15.81 7.82
CA LEU A 231 -7.90 -16.48 7.35
C LEU A 231 -9.12 -15.81 7.97
N SER A 232 -9.86 -15.07 7.15
CA SER A 232 -11.08 -14.34 7.50
C SER A 232 -12.23 -14.72 6.55
N PRO A 233 -13.50 -14.35 6.84
CA PRO A 233 -14.63 -14.55 5.95
C PRO A 233 -14.39 -14.10 4.49
N GLU A 234 -13.64 -13.02 4.30
CA GLU A 234 -13.32 -12.47 2.98
C GLU A 234 -12.05 -13.04 2.35
N TYR A 235 -11.32 -13.91 3.05
CA TYR A 235 -10.12 -14.57 2.53
C TYR A 235 -10.38 -15.33 1.23
N SER A 236 -11.44 -16.14 1.20
CA SER A 236 -11.77 -16.96 0.04
C SER A 236 -12.19 -16.14 -1.18
N SER A 237 -12.60 -14.89 -0.97
CA SER A 237 -13.04 -13.98 -2.03
C SER A 237 -11.86 -13.21 -2.66
N SER A 238 -10.69 -13.18 -2.00
CA SER A 238 -9.52 -12.42 -2.46
C SER A 238 -8.61 -13.30 -3.32
N GLU A 239 -8.64 -13.06 -4.64
CA GLU A 239 -7.75 -13.74 -5.59
C GLU A 239 -6.26 -13.53 -5.25
N MET A 240 -5.91 -12.34 -4.78
CA MET A 240 -4.53 -12.00 -4.41
C MET A 240 -4.06 -12.78 -3.17
N SER A 241 -4.90 -12.87 -2.13
CA SER A 241 -4.57 -13.61 -0.91
C SER A 241 -4.41 -15.10 -1.20
N VAL A 242 -5.31 -15.67 -2.02
CA VAL A 242 -5.22 -17.06 -2.47
C VAL A 242 -3.96 -17.30 -3.29
N PHE A 243 -3.60 -16.37 -4.19
CA PHE A 243 -2.38 -16.43 -4.96
C PHE A 243 -1.12 -16.41 -4.07
N GLN A 244 -1.01 -15.41 -3.18
CA GLN A 244 0.11 -15.27 -2.26
C GLN A 244 0.28 -16.52 -1.39
N ALA A 245 -0.81 -17.04 -0.82
CA ALA A 245 -0.74 -18.28 -0.03
C ALA A 245 -0.30 -19.49 -0.87
N SER A 246 -0.72 -19.59 -2.13
CA SER A 246 -0.28 -20.65 -3.04
C SER A 246 1.24 -20.59 -3.30
N ILE A 247 1.78 -19.38 -3.48
CA ILE A 247 3.22 -19.16 -3.59
C ILE A 247 3.93 -19.53 -2.28
N ALA A 248 3.40 -19.12 -1.13
CA ALA A 248 3.96 -19.45 0.18
C ALA A 248 4.07 -20.97 0.37
N ILE A 249 3.02 -21.71 0.00
CA ILE A 249 2.97 -23.18 0.01
C ILE A 249 4.08 -23.75 -0.88
N ALA A 250 4.20 -23.28 -2.11
CA ALA A 250 5.22 -23.75 -3.04
C ALA A 250 6.65 -23.49 -2.51
N LEU A 251 6.90 -22.32 -1.90
CA LEU A 251 8.18 -21.97 -1.30
C LEU A 251 8.49 -22.82 -0.06
N SER A 252 7.52 -23.04 0.83
CA SER A 252 7.66 -23.89 2.02
C SER A 252 7.89 -25.37 1.67
N ALA A 253 7.37 -25.83 0.53
CA ALA A 253 7.64 -27.18 0.03
C ALA A 253 9.09 -27.33 -0.47
N LYS A 254 9.68 -26.26 -1.03
CA LYS A 254 11.07 -26.25 -1.52
C LYS A 254 12.09 -26.08 -0.39
N ASP A 255 11.76 -25.31 0.64
CA ASP A 255 12.66 -24.96 1.74
C ASP A 255 11.96 -25.17 3.10
N PRO A 256 12.36 -26.21 3.87
CA PRO A 256 11.73 -26.52 5.15
C PRO A 256 12.01 -25.48 6.24
N SER A 257 12.98 -24.58 6.04
CA SER A 257 13.22 -23.46 6.95
C SER A 257 12.15 -22.36 6.83
N ARG A 258 11.36 -22.40 5.76
CA ARG A 258 10.24 -21.48 5.56
C ARG A 258 8.97 -22.06 6.13
N HIS A 259 8.33 -21.28 7.00
CA HIS A 259 7.10 -21.69 7.64
C HIS A 259 5.95 -20.76 7.28
N ILE A 260 4.81 -21.40 7.04
CA ILE A 260 3.53 -20.74 6.85
C ILE A 260 2.81 -20.84 8.19
N VAL A 261 2.33 -19.71 8.67
CA VAL A 261 1.57 -19.59 9.92
C VAL A 261 0.14 -19.17 9.56
N PRO A 262 -0.75 -20.14 9.29
CA PRO A 262 -2.15 -19.83 9.05
C PRO A 262 -2.83 -19.48 10.37
N ILE A 263 -3.41 -18.28 10.45
CA ILE A 263 -4.16 -17.80 11.61
C ILE A 263 -5.61 -17.55 11.25
N LEU A 264 -6.52 -18.10 12.05
CA LEU A 264 -7.96 -17.87 11.91
C LEU A 264 -8.33 -16.61 12.68
N ILE A 265 -9.00 -15.68 12.01
CA ILE A 265 -9.67 -14.56 12.66
C ILE A 265 -11.17 -14.63 12.44
N ASN A 266 -11.92 -14.13 13.42
CA ASN A 266 -13.38 -14.15 13.47
C ASN A 266 -13.94 -15.59 13.43
N ASP A 267 -15.26 -15.73 13.34
CA ASP A 267 -15.92 -17.03 13.16
C ASP A 267 -15.79 -17.52 11.70
N TYR A 268 -14.57 -17.56 11.17
CA TYR A 268 -14.32 -18.14 9.86
C TYR A 268 -14.58 -19.64 9.92
N SER A 269 -15.47 -20.13 9.05
CA SER A 269 -15.73 -21.57 8.97
C SER A 269 -14.49 -22.28 8.41
N GLU A 270 -14.01 -23.29 9.15
CA GLU A 270 -12.89 -24.13 8.74
C GLU A 270 -13.14 -24.79 7.37
N ASP A 271 -14.40 -24.95 6.98
CA ASP A 271 -14.80 -25.51 5.69
C ASP A 271 -14.36 -24.67 4.48
N LYS A 272 -14.07 -23.39 4.67
CA LYS A 272 -13.61 -22.48 3.61
C LYS A 272 -12.09 -22.36 3.52
N ILE A 273 -11.36 -22.95 4.47
CA ILE A 273 -9.89 -22.98 4.43
C ILE A 273 -9.46 -23.83 3.24
N LEU A 274 -8.58 -23.27 2.39
CA LEU A 274 -7.92 -24.01 1.30
C LEU A 274 -7.39 -25.34 1.84
N GLU A 275 -7.75 -26.44 1.20
CA GLU A 275 -7.43 -27.79 1.65
C GLU A 275 -5.92 -27.96 1.93
N VAL A 276 -5.09 -27.29 1.14
CA VAL A 276 -3.62 -27.31 1.25
C VAL A 276 -3.10 -26.61 2.52
N LEU A 277 -3.82 -25.60 3.03
CA LEU A 277 -3.49 -24.95 4.30
C LEU A 277 -3.90 -25.81 5.51
N ARG A 278 -4.84 -26.75 5.35
CA ARG A 278 -5.29 -27.66 6.43
C ARG A 278 -4.25 -28.71 6.82
N ILE A 279 -3.25 -28.95 5.97
CA ILE A 279 -2.11 -29.83 6.28
C ILE A 279 -1.18 -29.17 7.32
N ARG A 280 -1.26 -27.85 7.47
CA ARG A 280 -0.55 -27.09 8.51
C ARG A 280 -1.45 -26.91 9.72
N THR A 281 -0.84 -26.76 10.90
CA THR A 281 -1.59 -26.39 12.11
C THR A 281 -2.17 -24.99 11.94
N VAL A 282 -3.45 -24.92 11.57
CA VAL A 282 -4.21 -23.67 11.55
C VAL A 282 -4.45 -23.25 12.98
N TRP A 283 -4.04 -22.03 13.31
CA TRP A 283 -4.12 -21.55 14.66
C TRP A 283 -5.32 -20.61 14.82
N ASN A 284 -6.29 -21.02 15.63
CA ASN A 284 -7.49 -20.23 15.87
C ASN A 284 -7.18 -19.08 16.82
N PHE A 285 -6.82 -17.92 16.27
CA PHE A 285 -6.34 -16.77 17.02
C PHE A 285 -7.44 -16.14 17.88
N SER A 286 -8.68 -16.08 17.35
CA SER A 286 -9.84 -15.55 18.07
C SER A 286 -10.22 -16.34 19.33
N LYS A 287 -9.84 -17.63 19.41
CA LYS A 287 -10.11 -18.48 20.60
C LYS A 287 -8.96 -18.53 21.60
N GLN A 288 -7.84 -17.85 21.35
CA GLN A 288 -6.68 -17.87 22.26
C GLN A 288 -6.79 -16.85 23.39
N PRO A 289 -6.12 -17.07 24.53
CA PRO A 289 -6.06 -16.09 25.62
C PRO A 289 -5.33 -14.82 25.17
N GLU A 290 -5.96 -13.66 25.38
CA GLU A 290 -5.48 -12.33 24.98
C GLU A 290 -4.03 -12.05 25.44
N ASP A 291 -3.70 -12.45 26.67
CA ASP A 291 -2.41 -12.21 27.31
C ASP A 291 -1.24 -12.98 26.68
N SER A 292 -1.53 -14.01 25.88
CA SER A 292 -0.51 -14.95 25.35
C SER A 292 -0.53 -15.12 23.84
N LYS A 293 -1.64 -14.80 23.16
CA LYS A 293 -1.80 -14.98 21.71
C LYS A 293 -0.75 -14.22 20.90
N TRP A 294 -0.42 -12.97 21.25
CA TRP A 294 0.61 -12.22 20.52
C TRP A 294 2.01 -12.81 20.72
N ARG A 295 2.32 -13.30 21.92
CA ARG A 295 3.60 -13.94 22.23
C ARG A 295 3.78 -15.26 21.46
N GLN A 296 2.74 -16.08 21.41
CA GLN A 296 2.76 -17.34 20.68
C GLN A 296 2.85 -17.10 19.15
N LEU A 297 2.20 -16.06 18.62
CA LEU A 297 2.35 -15.63 17.23
C LEU A 297 3.80 -15.19 16.94
N ALA A 298 4.37 -14.38 17.83
CA ALA A 298 5.75 -13.94 17.69
C ALA A 298 6.74 -15.14 17.68
N GLN A 299 6.52 -16.12 18.55
CA GLN A 299 7.35 -17.33 18.64
C GLN A 299 7.24 -18.24 17.40
N SER A 300 6.10 -18.27 16.71
CA SER A 300 5.95 -19.07 15.49
C SER A 300 6.69 -18.47 14.30
N VAL A 301 6.92 -17.16 14.30
CA VAL A 301 7.72 -16.42 13.32
C VAL A 301 9.21 -16.37 13.70
N CYS A 302 9.51 -16.28 15.00
CA CYS A 302 10.88 -16.15 15.51
C CYS A 302 11.36 -17.47 16.12
N ARG A 303 11.75 -18.46 15.30
CA ARG A 303 12.48 -19.62 15.82
C ARG A 303 13.98 -19.31 15.98
N PHE A 304 14.33 -18.58 17.03
CA PHE A 304 15.66 -18.62 17.68
C PHE A 304 15.51 -18.48 19.21
N ASN A 305 15.85 -19.54 19.95
CA ASN A 305 16.16 -19.62 21.38
C ASN A 305 15.48 -18.63 22.35
N PHE A 306 14.17 -18.76 22.60
CA PHE A 306 13.55 -18.22 23.82
C PHE A 306 13.70 -19.14 25.05
N LEU A 307 14.67 -20.08 25.04
CA LEU A 307 14.92 -21.05 26.11
C LEU A 307 16.18 -20.78 26.95
N GLN A 308 16.74 -19.56 26.93
CA GLN A 308 17.63 -19.12 28.00
C GLN A 308 17.33 -17.66 28.34
N ASN A 309 16.95 -17.42 29.59
CA ASN A 309 16.58 -16.13 30.21
C ASN A 309 15.09 -15.75 30.06
N ILE A 310 14.20 -16.44 30.77
CA ILE A 310 13.77 -16.16 32.17
C ILE A 310 12.91 -17.34 32.64
#